data_AF-A0A0R1PCD6-F1
#
_entry.id   AF-A0A0R1PCD6-F1
#
_cell.length_a   1.000
_cell.length_b   1.000
_cell.length_c   1.000
_cell.angle_alpha   90.00
_cell.angle_beta   90.00
_cell.angle_gamma   90.00
#
_symmetry.space_group_name_H-M   'P 1'
#
loop_
_entity.id
_entity.type
_entity.pdbx_description
1 polymer ?
#
loop_
_entity_poly.entity_id
_entity_poly.type
_entity_poly.pdbx_seq_one_letter_code
_entity_poly.pdbx_strand_id
1 'polypeptide(L)'
;MNRKKIALLTSLTIFSGTNIPFNNLINNHSNNVIKAAQRKKVSKTESKYPDIMKKLDITSMQQYDSNILFMSIALKNFYVKAFHTDDSGKTNILLAPLITSNQYFVTSVNLDHKIKKNQRITIQGFLNGKTKISKKQNFDDKYINKSAVSVLVDQISY
;
A
#
# COMPACT_ATOMS: atom_id res chain seq x y z
N MET A 1 -28.71 -3.35 54.71
CA MET A 1 -27.51 -3.48 53.85
C MET A 1 -27.72 -2.63 52.60
N ASN A 2 -26.80 -1.70 52.37
CA ASN A 2 -27.02 -0.40 51.75
C ASN A 2 -26.69 -0.44 50.23
N ARG A 3 -27.64 -0.09 49.35
CA ARG A 3 -27.43 -0.03 47.89
C ARG A 3 -26.87 1.35 47.53
N LYS A 4 -25.57 1.46 47.27
CA LYS A 4 -24.97 2.67 46.68
C LYS A 4 -24.67 2.42 45.20
N LYS A 5 -25.52 2.98 44.33
CA LYS A 5 -25.25 3.14 42.90
C LYS A 5 -24.42 4.41 42.74
N ILE A 6 -23.22 4.29 42.20
CA ILE A 6 -22.37 5.45 41.90
C ILE A 6 -22.56 5.74 40.40
N ALA A 7 -23.21 6.85 40.09
CA ALA A 7 -23.37 7.36 38.74
C ALA A 7 -22.18 8.27 38.41
N LEU A 8 -21.57 8.05 37.24
CA LEU A 8 -20.46 8.83 36.71
C LEU A 8 -21.02 10.07 35.99
N LEU A 9 -20.94 11.24 36.63
CA LEU A 9 -21.29 12.52 35.99
C LEU A 9 -20.09 13.02 35.18
N THR A 10 -20.25 13.08 33.86
CA THR A 10 -19.29 13.74 32.95
C THR A 10 -19.84 15.14 32.64
N SER A 11 -19.20 16.18 33.16
CA SER A 11 -19.50 17.57 32.78
C SER A 11 -18.39 18.10 31.87
N LEU A 12 -18.71 18.25 30.58
CA LEU A 12 -17.90 18.98 29.61
C LEU A 12 -18.22 20.47 29.71
N THR A 13 -17.34 21.26 30.30
CA THR A 13 -17.42 22.73 30.34
C THR A 13 -16.81 23.30 29.06
N ILE A 14 -17.64 23.97 28.24
CA ILE A 14 -17.16 24.79 27.11
C ILE A 14 -17.22 26.25 27.55
N PHE A 15 -16.05 26.89 27.66
CA PHE A 15 -15.96 28.32 27.93
C PHE A 15 -16.38 29.11 26.70
N SER A 16 -17.40 29.96 26.87
CA SER A 16 -17.86 30.96 25.92
C SER A 16 -17.44 32.38 26.36
N GLY A 17 -16.89 33.16 25.41
CA GLY A 17 -16.65 34.62 25.49
C GLY A 17 -15.23 34.99 25.93
N THR A 18 -14.51 35.93 25.31
CA THR A 18 -14.95 37.27 24.87
C THR A 18 -14.16 37.77 23.64
N ASN A 19 -14.80 38.48 22.71
CA ASN A 19 -14.10 39.35 21.76
C ASN A 19 -14.24 40.80 22.22
N ILE A 20 -13.08 41.44 22.43
CA ILE A 20 -12.89 42.83 22.85
C ILE A 20 -13.13 43.74 21.63
N PRO A 21 -13.85 44.87 21.74
CA PRO A 21 -13.95 45.84 20.65
C PRO A 21 -12.63 46.61 20.53
N PHE A 22 -11.93 46.44 19.40
CA PHE A 22 -10.78 47.27 19.06
C PHE A 22 -11.26 48.59 18.44
N ASN A 23 -11.24 49.66 19.23
CA ASN A 23 -10.95 50.99 18.70
C ASN A 23 -9.44 51.07 18.51
N ASN A 24 -8.96 51.33 17.29
CA ASN A 24 -7.94 52.36 17.16
C ASN A 24 -7.78 52.92 15.76
N LEU A 25 -7.50 54.22 15.84
CA LEU A 25 -7.36 55.22 14.80
C LEU A 25 -6.26 54.85 13.81
N ILE A 26 -6.56 55.13 12.54
CA ILE A 26 -5.68 55.21 11.39
C ILE A 26 -4.34 55.86 11.76
N ASN A 27 -3.21 55.21 11.45
CA ASN A 27 -1.99 55.90 11.02
C ASN A 27 -0.99 54.95 10.34
N ASN A 28 -0.53 55.43 9.19
CA ASN A 28 0.73 55.14 8.51
C ASN A 28 0.90 53.81 7.79
N HIS A 29 0.49 53.87 6.53
CA HIS A 29 0.93 53.08 5.38
C HIS A 29 2.46 52.91 5.35
N SER A 30 2.95 51.72 5.68
CA SER A 30 4.25 51.23 5.24
C SER A 30 4.03 49.90 4.54
N ASN A 31 4.20 49.89 3.22
CA ASN A 31 4.05 48.70 2.38
C ASN A 31 5.25 47.78 2.53
N ASN A 32 5.34 47.08 3.65
CA ASN A 32 6.12 45.86 3.73
C ASN A 32 5.22 44.70 3.32
N VAL A 33 5.18 44.42 2.01
CA VAL A 33 4.59 43.20 1.46
C VAL A 33 5.46 42.04 1.93
N ILE A 34 5.17 41.53 3.13
CA ILE A 34 5.62 40.22 3.54
C ILE A 34 4.85 39.25 2.65
N LYS A 35 5.47 38.85 1.52
CA LYS A 35 5.05 37.65 0.79
C LYS A 35 5.25 36.48 1.76
N ALA A 36 4.18 36.16 2.49
CA ALA A 36 4.06 34.89 3.17
C ALA A 36 4.24 33.83 2.10
N ALA A 37 5.44 33.26 2.02
CA ALA A 37 5.72 32.14 1.16
C ALA A 37 4.68 31.08 1.50
N GLN A 38 3.69 30.91 0.63
CA GLN A 38 2.73 29.83 0.69
C GLN A 38 3.53 28.55 0.50
N ARG A 39 4.14 28.05 1.59
CA ARG A 39 4.60 26.69 1.68
C ARG A 39 3.34 25.87 1.55
N LYS A 40 3.04 25.41 0.32
CA LYS A 40 2.08 24.35 0.08
C LYS A 40 2.43 23.26 1.08
N LYS A 41 1.64 23.10 2.14
CA LYS A 41 1.60 21.87 2.91
C LYS A 41 1.13 20.84 1.89
N VAL A 42 2.09 20.18 1.23
CA VAL A 42 1.82 18.90 0.58
C VAL A 42 1.50 17.98 1.76
N SER A 43 0.22 17.93 2.12
CA SER A 43 -0.32 16.83 2.90
C SER A 43 0.14 15.59 2.14
N LYS A 44 1.12 14.89 2.71
CA LYS A 44 1.68 13.70 2.10
C LYS A 44 0.62 12.62 2.36
N THR A 45 -0.44 12.63 1.55
CA THR A 45 -1.48 11.61 1.61
C THR A 45 -0.76 10.29 1.47
N GLU A 46 -0.72 9.51 2.56
CA GLU A 46 -0.10 8.19 2.52
C GLU A 46 -0.88 7.37 1.50
N SER A 47 -0.17 6.89 0.47
CA SER A 47 -0.75 6.01 -0.54
C SER A 47 -1.36 4.80 0.17
N LYS A 48 -2.63 4.48 -0.13
CA LYS A 48 -3.33 3.27 0.35
C LYS A 48 -2.47 2.01 0.20
N TYR A 49 -1.67 1.98 -0.86
CA TYR A 49 -0.68 0.95 -1.13
C TYR A 49 0.73 1.53 -1.03
N PRO A 50 1.45 1.35 0.08
CA PRO A 50 2.84 1.73 0.18
C PRO A 50 3.70 0.88 -0.76
N ASP A 51 4.77 1.47 -1.27
CA ASP A 51 5.73 0.77 -2.14
C ASP A 51 6.45 -0.34 -1.37
N ILE A 52 6.45 -1.58 -1.88
CA ILE A 52 7.09 -2.71 -1.21
C ILE A 52 8.58 -2.46 -0.95
N MET A 53 9.27 -1.81 -1.90
CA MET A 53 10.70 -1.51 -1.80
C MET A 53 11.04 -0.59 -0.63
N LYS A 54 10.05 0.16 -0.12
CA LYS A 54 10.22 1.06 1.03
C LYS A 54 9.89 0.39 2.37
N LYS A 55 9.29 -0.79 2.34
CA LYS A 55 8.82 -1.51 3.53
C LYS A 55 9.61 -2.78 3.79
N LEU A 56 10.03 -3.47 2.74
CA LEU A 56 10.66 -4.79 2.81
C LEU A 56 11.87 -4.84 1.88
N ASP A 57 12.89 -5.58 2.30
CA ASP A 57 13.97 -5.99 1.43
C ASP A 57 13.50 -7.15 0.54
N ILE A 58 13.17 -6.80 -0.69
CA ILE A 58 12.65 -7.75 -1.68
C ILE A 58 13.73 -8.63 -2.31
N THR A 59 15.00 -8.46 -1.95
CA THR A 59 16.08 -9.35 -2.39
C THR A 59 16.15 -10.62 -1.52
N SER A 60 15.64 -10.54 -0.29
CA SER A 60 15.66 -11.63 0.70
C SER A 60 14.32 -11.71 1.43
N MET A 61 13.27 -12.21 0.77
CA MET A 61 11.96 -12.35 1.44
C MET A 61 11.91 -13.53 2.41
N GLN A 62 12.90 -14.42 2.36
CA GLN A 62 13.00 -15.58 3.23
C GLN A 62 13.20 -15.16 4.69
N GLN A 63 13.85 -14.02 4.95
CA GLN A 63 14.15 -13.52 6.29
C GLN A 63 12.92 -13.05 7.08
N TYR A 64 11.81 -12.76 6.40
CA TYR A 64 10.61 -12.25 7.06
C TYR A 64 9.67 -13.37 7.45
N ASP A 65 9.13 -13.34 8.65
CA ASP A 65 8.05 -14.25 9.04
C ASP A 65 6.78 -14.00 8.21
N SER A 66 5.97 -15.04 8.04
CA SER A 66 4.72 -14.94 7.26
C SER A 66 3.83 -13.80 7.74
N ASN A 67 3.77 -13.54 9.06
CA ASN A 67 2.98 -12.47 9.68
C ASN A 67 3.31 -11.07 9.12
N ILE A 68 4.59 -10.81 8.81
CA ILE A 68 5.04 -9.54 8.23
C ILE A 68 4.59 -9.43 6.77
N LEU A 69 4.35 -10.56 6.11
CA LEU A 69 3.92 -10.64 4.72
C LEU A 69 2.38 -10.66 4.59
N PHE A 70 1.65 -10.16 5.58
CA PHE A 70 0.21 -9.86 5.48
C PHE A 70 -0.01 -8.36 5.55
N MET A 71 0.17 -7.68 4.41
CA MET A 71 0.06 -6.21 4.33
C MET A 71 -0.32 -5.72 2.94
N SER A 72 -0.99 -4.56 2.91
CA SER A 72 -1.29 -3.84 1.68
C SER A 72 -0.03 -3.19 1.12
N ILE A 73 0.26 -3.40 -0.16
CA ILE A 73 1.46 -2.88 -0.83
C ILE A 73 1.22 -2.60 -2.32
N ALA A 74 2.15 -1.87 -2.91
CA ALA A 74 2.34 -1.77 -4.35
C ALA A 74 3.64 -2.47 -4.77
N LEU A 75 3.53 -3.47 -5.64
CA LEU A 75 4.63 -4.10 -6.38
C LEU A 75 4.87 -3.30 -7.66
N LYS A 76 5.69 -2.24 -7.61
CA LYS A 76 5.91 -1.37 -8.76
C LYS A 76 6.99 -1.90 -9.69
N ASN A 77 6.72 -1.92 -11.00
CA ASN A 77 7.67 -2.29 -12.05
C ASN A 77 8.25 -3.71 -11.91
N PHE A 78 7.43 -4.67 -11.46
CA PHE A 78 7.81 -6.08 -11.35
C PHE A 78 7.77 -6.76 -12.71
N TYR A 79 8.74 -7.63 -12.98
CA TYR A 79 8.82 -8.39 -14.21
C TYR A 79 7.91 -9.61 -14.19
N VAL A 80 7.17 -9.82 -15.28
CA VAL A 80 6.46 -11.07 -15.56
C VAL A 80 7.46 -12.16 -15.98
N LYS A 81 7.75 -13.10 -15.08
CA LYS A 81 8.66 -14.24 -15.34
C LYS A 81 7.99 -15.36 -16.13
N ALA A 82 6.74 -15.63 -15.80
CA ALA A 82 5.90 -16.63 -16.43
C ALA A 82 4.43 -16.27 -16.18
N PHE A 83 3.55 -16.76 -17.05
CA PHE A 83 2.11 -16.64 -16.86
C PHE A 83 1.42 -17.81 -17.56
N HIS A 84 0.23 -18.15 -17.08
CA HIS A 84 -0.63 -19.16 -17.69
C HIS A 84 -2.09 -18.76 -17.46
N THR A 85 -2.87 -18.72 -18.54
CA THR A 85 -4.31 -18.47 -18.50
C THR A 85 -5.02 -19.81 -18.61
N ASP A 86 -5.88 -20.12 -17.64
CA ASP A 86 -6.72 -21.30 -17.68
C ASP A 86 -7.95 -21.11 -18.57
N ASP A 87 -8.69 -22.20 -18.81
CA ASP A 87 -9.89 -22.19 -19.66
C ASP A 87 -11.03 -21.32 -19.10
N SER A 88 -10.97 -20.94 -17.82
CA SER A 88 -11.93 -20.02 -17.19
C SER A 88 -11.59 -18.55 -17.42
N GLY A 89 -10.48 -18.25 -18.11
CA GLY A 89 -9.97 -16.90 -18.35
C GLY A 89 -9.15 -16.34 -17.18
N LYS A 90 -8.92 -17.13 -16.13
CA LYS A 90 -8.12 -16.72 -14.98
C LYS A 90 -6.65 -16.94 -15.29
N THR A 91 -5.86 -15.87 -15.12
CA THR A 91 -4.43 -15.88 -15.42
C THR A 91 -3.60 -15.94 -14.15
N ASN A 92 -2.85 -17.02 -13.99
CA ASN A 92 -1.79 -17.13 -13.00
C ASN A 92 -0.56 -16.40 -13.50
N ILE A 93 0.02 -15.53 -12.68
CA ILE A 93 1.18 -14.71 -13.03
C ILE A 93 2.28 -14.93 -11.99
N LEU A 94 3.49 -15.18 -12.49
CA LEU A 94 4.71 -15.25 -11.70
C LEU A 94 5.52 -13.97 -11.91
N LEU A 95 5.79 -13.28 -10.82
CA LEU A 95 6.44 -11.97 -10.81
C LEU A 95 7.78 -12.02 -10.08
N ALA A 96 8.70 -11.15 -10.47
CA ALA A 96 9.96 -10.94 -9.79
C ALA A 96 10.38 -9.47 -9.86
N PRO A 97 11.09 -8.96 -8.84
CA PRO A 97 11.54 -7.56 -8.85
C PRO A 97 12.61 -7.28 -9.90
N LEU A 98 13.38 -8.31 -10.28
CA LEU A 98 14.42 -8.24 -11.32
C LEU A 98 14.34 -9.47 -12.22
N ILE A 99 14.79 -9.34 -13.47
CA ILE A 99 14.84 -10.45 -14.45
C ILE A 99 15.72 -11.60 -13.96
N THR A 100 16.77 -11.32 -13.19
CA THR A 100 17.69 -12.32 -12.65
C THR A 100 17.32 -12.79 -11.23
N SER A 101 16.32 -12.16 -10.59
CA SER A 101 15.97 -12.48 -9.21
C SER A 101 15.38 -13.89 -9.08
N ASN A 102 15.71 -14.54 -7.96
CA ASN A 102 15.13 -15.78 -7.47
C ASN A 102 14.05 -15.53 -6.40
N GLN A 103 13.66 -14.27 -6.20
CA GLN A 103 12.51 -13.92 -5.38
C GLN A 103 11.25 -13.84 -6.23
N TYR A 104 10.25 -14.63 -5.85
CA TYR A 104 9.04 -14.80 -6.63
C TYR A 104 7.82 -14.29 -5.88
N PHE A 105 6.89 -13.72 -6.63
CA PHE A 105 5.56 -13.33 -6.19
C PHE A 105 4.54 -13.98 -7.12
N VAL A 106 3.49 -14.58 -6.56
CA VAL A 106 2.46 -15.28 -7.35
C VAL A 106 1.13 -14.60 -7.16
N THR A 107 0.36 -14.51 -8.24
CA THR A 107 -1.01 -14.06 -8.18
C THR A 107 -1.85 -14.74 -9.24
N SER A 108 -3.17 -14.67 -9.09
CA SER A 108 -4.13 -15.13 -10.07
C SER A 108 -5.20 -14.07 -10.28
N VAL A 109 -5.33 -13.57 -11.51
CA VAL A 109 -6.21 -12.45 -11.85
C VAL A 109 -6.86 -12.68 -13.21
N ASN A 110 -8.04 -12.08 -13.42
CA ASN A 110 -8.61 -11.97 -14.75
C ASN A 110 -8.01 -10.73 -15.42
N LEU A 111 -7.39 -10.92 -16.58
CA LEU A 111 -6.73 -9.84 -17.31
C LEU A 111 -7.63 -9.35 -18.43
N ASP A 112 -7.71 -8.03 -18.54
CA ASP A 112 -8.32 -7.30 -19.65
C ASP A 112 -7.35 -7.08 -20.82
N HIS A 113 -6.04 -7.25 -20.57
CA HIS A 113 -4.98 -7.07 -21.56
C HIS A 113 -4.05 -8.28 -21.65
N LYS A 114 -3.51 -8.52 -22.85
CA LYS A 114 -2.54 -9.59 -23.08
C LYS A 114 -1.18 -9.21 -22.47
N ILE A 115 -0.72 -10.00 -21.51
CA ILE A 115 0.61 -9.86 -20.92
C ILE A 115 1.67 -10.62 -21.72
N LYS A 116 2.91 -10.13 -21.64
CA LYS A 116 4.10 -10.73 -22.26
C LYS A 116 5.14 -11.05 -21.19
N LYS A 117 5.94 -12.08 -21.46
CA LYS A 117 7.10 -12.41 -20.64
C LYS A 117 8.10 -11.26 -20.65
N ASN A 118 8.74 -11.01 -19.52
CA ASN A 118 9.66 -9.90 -19.25
C ASN A 118 9.05 -8.50 -19.35
N GLN A 119 7.74 -8.35 -19.55
CA GLN A 119 7.12 -7.04 -19.38
C GLN A 119 7.14 -6.65 -17.90
N ARG A 120 7.22 -5.34 -17.63
CA ARG A 120 7.08 -4.81 -16.29
C ARG A 120 5.62 -4.46 -16.06
N ILE A 121 5.11 -4.76 -14.87
CA ILE A 121 3.78 -4.39 -14.44
C ILE A 121 3.83 -3.80 -13.04
N THR A 122 2.79 -3.06 -12.68
CA THR A 122 2.56 -2.61 -11.31
C THR A 122 1.30 -3.28 -10.76
N ILE A 123 1.43 -3.90 -9.59
CA ILE A 123 0.30 -4.49 -8.87
C ILE A 123 0.09 -3.75 -7.57
N GLN A 124 -1.16 -3.43 -7.26
CA GLN A 124 -1.60 -2.97 -5.95
C GLN A 124 -2.53 -4.01 -5.34
N GLY A 125 -2.31 -4.31 -4.06
CA GLY A 125 -3.10 -5.33 -3.38
C GLY A 125 -2.50 -5.70 -2.04
N PHE A 126 -2.73 -6.94 -1.62
CA PHE A 126 -2.38 -7.45 -0.29
C PHE A 126 -1.44 -8.66 -0.40
N LEU A 127 -0.29 -8.59 0.26
CA LEU A 127 0.56 -9.77 0.46
C LEU A 127 -0.19 -10.77 1.33
N ASN A 128 -0.15 -12.05 0.96
CA ASN A 128 -0.87 -13.12 1.62
C ASN A 128 0.09 -14.25 2.03
N GLY A 129 1.19 -13.88 2.67
CA GLY A 129 2.14 -14.81 3.23
C GLY A 129 3.02 -15.56 2.22
N LYS A 130 3.88 -16.42 2.78
CA LYS A 130 4.75 -17.33 2.01
C LYS A 130 3.92 -18.48 1.45
N THR A 131 4.26 -18.89 0.24
CA THR A 131 3.69 -20.04 -0.45
C THR A 131 4.75 -20.76 -1.26
N LYS A 132 4.39 -21.92 -1.80
CA LYS A 132 5.19 -22.63 -2.81
C LYS A 132 4.47 -22.60 -4.14
N ILE A 133 5.23 -22.44 -5.21
CA ILE A 133 4.70 -22.53 -6.56
C ILE A 133 4.25 -23.97 -6.80
N SER A 134 2.97 -24.15 -7.11
CA SER A 134 2.33 -25.46 -7.27
C SER A 134 2.13 -25.78 -8.75
N LYS A 135 2.05 -27.08 -9.07
CA LYS A 135 1.74 -27.53 -10.45
C LYS A 135 0.39 -27.01 -10.96
N LYS A 136 -0.57 -26.74 -10.07
CA LYS A 136 -1.90 -26.21 -10.43
C LYS A 136 -1.85 -24.85 -11.12
N GLN A 137 -0.76 -24.11 -10.96
CA GLN A 137 -0.56 -22.81 -11.61
C GLN A 137 -0.04 -22.93 -13.04
N ASN A 138 0.30 -24.15 -13.50
CA ASN A 138 0.74 -24.48 -14.86
C ASN A 138 1.90 -23.60 -15.38
N PHE A 139 2.85 -23.27 -14.50
CA PHE A 139 4.11 -22.66 -14.92
C PHE A 139 5.13 -23.72 -15.35
N ASP A 140 6.20 -23.30 -16.05
CA ASP A 140 7.34 -24.15 -16.37
C ASP A 140 7.85 -24.93 -15.13
N ASP A 141 8.20 -26.20 -15.32
CA ASP A 141 8.64 -27.10 -14.24
C ASP A 141 9.79 -26.54 -13.38
N LYS A 142 10.66 -25.72 -13.98
CA LYS A 142 11.78 -25.05 -13.28
C LYS A 142 11.36 -24.11 -12.15
N TYR A 143 10.07 -23.77 -12.05
CA TYR A 143 9.53 -22.93 -10.99
C TYR A 143 8.80 -23.71 -9.90
N ILE A 144 8.43 -24.95 -10.16
CA ILE A 144 7.66 -25.77 -9.22
C ILE A 144 8.44 -25.97 -7.92
N ASN A 145 7.73 -25.94 -6.79
CA ASN A 145 8.26 -26.04 -5.42
C ASN A 145 9.18 -24.89 -4.97
N LYS A 146 9.44 -23.88 -5.81
CA LYS A 146 10.15 -22.68 -5.37
C LYS A 146 9.29 -21.87 -4.40
N SER A 147 9.94 -21.29 -3.40
CA SER A 147 9.31 -20.37 -2.46
C SER A 147 8.90 -19.09 -3.16
N ALA A 148 7.70 -18.62 -2.86
CA ALA A 148 7.16 -17.38 -3.37
C ALA A 148 6.30 -16.68 -2.31
N VAL A 149 5.92 -15.44 -2.57
CA VAL A 149 4.94 -14.70 -1.76
C VAL A 149 3.63 -14.62 -2.54
N SER A 150 2.52 -14.97 -1.90
CA SER A 150 1.20 -14.87 -2.51
C SER A 150 0.71 -13.42 -2.47
N VAL A 151 0.04 -12.97 -3.53
CA VAL A 151 -0.48 -11.61 -3.64
C VAL A 151 -1.93 -11.65 -4.10
N LEU A 152 -2.81 -11.11 -3.28
CA LEU A 152 -4.20 -10.81 -3.65
C LEU A 152 -4.20 -9.45 -4.34
N VAL A 153 -4.80 -9.36 -5.53
CA VAL A 153 -4.69 -8.18 -6.39
C VAL A 153 -5.99 -7.40 -6.35
N ASP A 154 -5.88 -6.11 -6.07
CA ASP A 154 -6.99 -5.17 -6.18
C ASP A 154 -6.94 -4.43 -7.52
N GLN A 155 -5.73 -4.06 -7.96
CA GLN A 155 -5.51 -3.34 -9.21
C GLN A 155 -4.21 -3.76 -9.87
N ILE A 156 -4.23 -3.84 -11.20
CA ILE A 156 -3.07 -4.06 -12.05
C ILE A 156 -2.90 -2.90 -13.04
N SER A 157 -1.67 -2.57 -13.37
CA SER A 157 -1.32 -1.56 -14.38
C SER A 157 -0.12 -2.06 -15.19
N TYR A 158 -0.14 -1.82 -16.50
CA TYR A 158 0.79 -2.39 -17.47
C TYR A 158 1.80 -1.35 -17.97
#